data_AF-A0A4Q3UZ05-F1
#
_entry.id   AF-A0A4Q3UZ05-F1
#
_cell.length_a   1.000
_cell.length_b   1.000
_cell.length_c   1.000
_cell.angle_alpha   90.00
_cell.angle_beta   90.00
_cell.angle_gamma   90.00
#
_symmetry.space_group_name_H-M   'P 1'
#
loop_
_entity.id
_entity.type
_entity.pdbx_description
1 polymer ?
#
loop_
_entity_poly.entity_id
_entity_poly.type
_entity_poly.pdbx_seq_one_letter_code
_entity_poly.pdbx_strand_id
1 'polypeptide(L)'
;MHPPAQGLFQWAISGFDAVWRDWHHYFPWEDHRKGRPSIIDEVIAPALLTWADAGGKNAKARLSRIQLAFGLDNQPWIEERTLERYELLYEAGLAAEAARDSGRKILKAPAEALGEPMISDHRRILATAIARLRGKIKYQPVVFELMPEKFTLLDLQKVVEAILGQPLHKQNFRRSLDRSGLVVGLGQFTQATGGRPAELFRFRREALREGHVSGVQTPRA
;
A
#
# COMPACT_ATOMS: atom_id res chain seq x y z
N MET A 1 -11.15 43.67 -52.02
CA MET A 1 -11.29 44.32 -50.70
C MET A 1 -12.50 43.72 -49.97
N HIS A 2 -12.26 42.64 -49.23
CA HIS A 2 -13.10 42.09 -48.16
C HIS A 2 -12.20 41.10 -47.38
N PRO A 3 -12.22 41.10 -46.04
CA PRO A 3 -11.19 40.44 -45.23
C PRO A 3 -11.47 38.94 -45.06
N PRO A 4 -10.44 38.09 -44.87
CA PRO A 4 -10.64 36.73 -44.40
C PRO A 4 -10.92 36.70 -42.89
N ALA A 5 -11.83 35.81 -42.51
CA ALA A 5 -12.33 35.59 -41.16
C ALA A 5 -11.21 35.26 -40.16
N GLN A 6 -11.33 35.86 -38.98
CA GLN A 6 -10.50 35.64 -37.81
C GLN A 6 -10.90 34.34 -37.10
N GLY A 7 -9.88 33.58 -36.70
CA GLY A 7 -9.78 32.89 -35.41
C GLY A 7 -10.83 31.84 -35.05
N LEU A 8 -10.47 30.56 -35.17
CA LEU A 8 -11.10 29.51 -34.37
C LEU A 8 -10.07 28.47 -33.90
N PHE A 9 -9.86 28.49 -32.58
CA PHE A 9 -9.43 27.39 -31.69
C PHE A 9 -8.07 26.72 -31.93
N GLN A 10 -7.03 27.29 -31.32
CA GLN A 10 -5.93 26.49 -30.77
C GLN A 10 -6.46 25.69 -29.58
N TRP A 11 -6.73 24.39 -29.77
CA TRP A 11 -6.71 23.46 -28.65
C TRP A 11 -5.25 23.31 -28.22
N ALA A 12 -4.82 24.05 -27.20
CA ALA A 12 -3.67 23.60 -26.44
C ALA A 12 -4.14 22.37 -25.66
N ILE A 13 -3.83 21.16 -26.14
CA ILE A 13 -3.77 20.01 -25.23
C ILE A 13 -2.64 20.36 -24.27
N SER A 14 -2.99 20.90 -23.09
CA SER A 14 -2.08 20.94 -21.97
C SER A 14 -1.58 19.51 -21.79
N GLY A 15 -0.27 19.30 -21.89
CA GLY A 15 0.33 17.98 -21.74
C GLY A 15 -0.19 17.32 -20.47
N PHE A 16 -0.48 16.02 -20.54
CA PHE A 16 -0.80 15.26 -19.34
C PHE A 16 0.41 15.34 -18.39
N ASP A 17 0.31 16.15 -17.34
CA ASP A 17 1.31 16.17 -16.28
C ASP A 17 1.15 14.88 -15.45
N ALA A 18 2.08 13.94 -15.66
CA ALA A 18 2.18 12.75 -14.84
C ALA A 18 2.87 13.09 -13.51
N VAL A 19 2.16 12.92 -12.40
CA VAL A 19 2.69 13.13 -11.06
C VAL A 19 2.82 11.82 -10.30
N TRP A 20 3.94 11.64 -9.59
CA TRP A 20 4.08 10.53 -8.66
C TRP A 20 3.16 10.75 -7.46
N ARG A 21 2.38 9.72 -7.11
CA ARG A 21 1.53 9.69 -5.92
C ARG A 21 1.88 8.49 -5.07
N ASP A 22 1.99 8.71 -3.76
CA ASP A 22 2.06 7.61 -2.79
C ASP A 22 0.74 6.83 -2.86
N TRP A 23 0.80 5.50 -2.88
CA TRP A 23 -0.40 4.69 -2.95
C TRP A 23 -1.25 4.82 -1.68
N HIS A 24 -0.66 5.17 -0.52
CA HIS A 24 -1.39 5.47 0.71
C HIS A 24 -2.30 6.69 0.58
N HIS A 25 -2.08 7.55 -0.42
CA HIS A 25 -3.00 8.63 -0.79
C HIS A 25 -4.41 8.11 -1.14
N TYR A 26 -4.48 6.92 -1.74
CA TYR A 26 -5.73 6.25 -2.12
C TYR A 26 -6.26 5.31 -1.03
N PHE A 27 -5.41 4.91 -0.08
CA PHE A 27 -5.75 4.01 1.04
C PHE A 27 -5.10 4.48 2.35
N PRO A 28 -5.55 5.61 2.92
CA PRO A 28 -4.90 6.23 4.08
C PRO A 28 -4.91 5.33 5.34
N TRP A 29 -5.85 4.39 5.43
CA TRP A 29 -5.91 3.42 6.53
C TRP A 29 -4.87 2.29 6.44
N GLU A 30 -4.08 2.21 5.38
CA GLU A 30 -3.09 1.15 5.21
C GLU A 30 -1.70 1.48 5.77
N ASP A 31 -1.43 2.76 6.10
CA ASP A 31 -0.12 3.20 6.59
C ASP A 31 -0.01 3.12 8.12
N HIS A 32 0.38 1.97 8.64
CA HIS A 32 0.63 1.75 10.07
C HIS A 32 2.07 2.07 10.50
N ARG A 33 2.92 2.66 9.64
CA ARG A 33 4.33 2.94 9.97
C ARG A 33 4.48 3.88 11.16
N LYS A 34 3.47 4.70 11.45
CA LYS A 34 3.40 5.61 12.60
C LYS A 34 2.42 5.14 13.69
N GLY A 35 2.05 3.86 13.68
CA GLY A 35 0.97 3.32 14.51
C GLY A 35 -0.35 3.21 13.75
N ARG A 36 -1.38 2.68 14.41
CA ARG A 36 -2.70 2.46 13.82
C ARG A 36 -3.32 3.79 13.36
N PRO A 37 -3.71 3.94 12.08
CA PRO A 37 -4.37 5.16 11.61
C PRO A 37 -5.70 5.42 12.35
N SER A 38 -5.86 6.61 12.92
CA SER A 38 -7.06 6.97 13.71
C SER A 38 -8.35 6.87 12.91
N ILE A 39 -8.28 7.09 11.59
CA ILE A 39 -9.43 6.95 10.68
C ILE A 39 -10.09 5.56 10.75
N ILE A 40 -9.33 4.52 11.11
CA ILE A 40 -9.91 3.19 11.26
C ILE A 40 -10.91 3.19 12.41
N ASP A 41 -10.54 3.77 13.56
CA ASP A 41 -11.33 3.73 14.78
C ASP A 41 -12.38 4.85 14.82
N GLU A 42 -12.08 6.01 14.23
CA GLU A 42 -12.94 7.20 14.24
C GLU A 42 -14.03 7.17 13.16
N VAL A 43 -13.76 6.54 12.01
CA VAL A 43 -14.65 6.61 10.82
C VAL A 43 -15.01 5.23 10.29
N ILE A 44 -14.01 4.41 9.95
CA ILE A 44 -14.25 3.17 9.19
C ILE A 44 -14.96 2.12 10.03
N ALA A 45 -14.43 1.79 11.21
CA ALA A 45 -14.98 0.74 12.05
C ALA A 45 -16.43 1.06 12.51
N PRO A 46 -16.75 2.25 13.03
CA PRO A 46 -18.13 2.59 13.40
C PRO A 46 -19.12 2.48 12.23
N ALA A 47 -18.72 2.95 11.04
CA ALA A 47 -19.57 2.89 9.86
C ALA A 47 -19.79 1.45 9.37
N LEU A 48 -18.75 0.63 9.35
CA LEU A 48 -18.83 -0.78 8.96
C LEU A 48 -19.63 -1.61 9.97
N LEU A 49 -19.49 -1.34 11.28
CA LEU A 49 -20.29 -2.02 12.32
C LEU A 49 -21.77 -1.68 12.19
N THR A 50 -22.11 -0.41 11.94
CA THR A 50 -23.48 0.01 11.66
C THR A 50 -24.05 -0.71 10.42
N TRP A 51 -23.25 -0.83 9.35
CA TRP A 51 -23.63 -1.58 8.16
C TRP A 51 -23.77 -3.09 8.41
N ALA A 52 -22.96 -3.66 9.30
CA ALA A 52 -23.06 -5.05 9.70
C ALA A 52 -24.39 -5.32 10.43
N ASP A 53 -24.74 -4.49 11.41
CA ASP A 53 -25.97 -4.64 12.20
C ASP A 53 -27.23 -4.51 11.32
N ALA A 54 -27.22 -3.62 10.33
CA ALA A 54 -28.28 -3.50 9.35
C ALA A 54 -28.38 -4.69 8.37
N GLY A 55 -27.48 -5.68 8.47
CA GLY A 55 -27.39 -6.82 7.56
C GLY A 55 -28.39 -7.96 7.79
N GLY A 56 -29.25 -7.87 8.81
CA GLY A 56 -30.24 -8.91 9.14
C GLY A 56 -29.58 -10.29 9.28
N LYS A 57 -30.00 -11.27 8.47
CA LYS A 57 -29.42 -12.63 8.49
C LYS A 57 -27.91 -12.68 8.21
N ASN A 58 -27.35 -11.66 7.57
CA ASN A 58 -25.92 -11.59 7.23
C ASN A 58 -25.08 -10.82 8.27
N ALA A 59 -25.68 -10.28 9.33
CA ALA A 59 -25.00 -9.40 10.27
C ALA A 59 -23.74 -10.03 10.89
N LYS A 60 -23.85 -11.28 11.38
CA LYS A 60 -22.72 -12.02 11.94
C LYS A 60 -21.60 -12.24 10.94
N ALA A 61 -21.93 -12.59 9.69
CA ALA A 61 -20.94 -12.81 8.63
C ALA A 61 -20.20 -11.51 8.26
N ARG A 62 -20.93 -10.38 8.21
CA ARG A 62 -20.32 -9.05 8.00
C ARG A 62 -19.38 -8.69 9.13
N LEU A 63 -19.82 -8.83 10.38
CA LEU A 63 -19.01 -8.55 11.57
C LEU A 63 -17.69 -9.32 11.54
N SER A 64 -17.73 -10.63 11.28
CA SER A 64 -16.51 -11.45 11.21
C SER A 64 -15.55 -10.99 10.12
N ARG A 65 -16.04 -10.62 8.93
CA ARG A 65 -15.19 -10.09 7.85
C ARG A 65 -14.54 -8.75 8.24
N ILE A 66 -15.30 -7.86 8.87
CA ILE A 66 -14.79 -6.55 9.31
C ILE A 66 -13.69 -6.74 10.37
N GLN A 67 -13.92 -7.58 11.37
CA GLN A 67 -12.95 -7.86 12.42
C GLN A 67 -11.64 -8.43 11.85
N LEU A 68 -11.73 -9.41 10.94
CA LEU A 68 -10.57 -10.01 10.28
C LEU A 68 -9.82 -9.03 9.38
N ALA A 69 -10.53 -8.18 8.63
CA ALA A 69 -9.91 -7.26 7.68
C ALA A 69 -9.22 -6.07 8.37
N PHE A 70 -9.86 -5.49 9.38
CA PHE A 70 -9.39 -4.27 10.06
C PHE A 70 -8.65 -4.51 11.39
N GLY A 71 -8.48 -5.79 11.79
CA GLY A 71 -7.84 -6.15 13.04
C GLY A 71 -8.60 -5.59 14.25
N LEU A 72 -9.92 -5.81 14.29
CA LEU A 72 -10.77 -5.45 15.43
C LEU A 72 -10.96 -6.66 16.33
N ASP A 73 -11.43 -6.44 17.57
CA ASP A 73 -11.75 -7.53 18.50
C ASP A 73 -10.56 -8.50 18.69
N ASN A 74 -9.39 -7.92 18.98
CA ASN A 74 -8.11 -8.63 19.15
C ASN A 74 -7.62 -9.42 17.92
N GLN A 75 -8.25 -9.26 16.75
CA GLN A 75 -7.74 -9.85 15.52
C GLN A 75 -6.45 -9.15 15.07
N PRO A 76 -5.45 -9.89 14.56
CA PRO A 76 -4.22 -9.29 14.07
C PRO A 76 -4.48 -8.52 12.77
N TRP A 77 -3.75 -7.41 12.58
CA TRP A 77 -3.63 -6.81 11.25
C TRP A 77 -2.85 -7.74 10.31
N ILE A 78 -3.44 -8.05 9.16
CA ILE A 78 -2.83 -8.84 8.09
C ILE A 78 -2.74 -7.97 6.84
N GLU A 79 -1.55 -7.48 6.54
CA GLU A 79 -1.25 -6.53 5.48
C GLU A 79 -1.74 -6.99 4.09
N GLU A 80 -1.80 -8.29 3.79
CA GLU A 80 -2.32 -8.81 2.52
C GLU A 80 -3.82 -8.61 2.30
N ARG A 81 -4.58 -8.21 3.34
CA ARG A 81 -6.04 -8.00 3.25
C ARG A 81 -6.44 -6.65 2.62
N THR A 82 -5.54 -5.97 1.93
CA THR A 82 -5.81 -4.66 1.30
C THR A 82 -7.02 -4.69 0.37
N LEU A 83 -7.13 -5.71 -0.49
CA LEU A 83 -8.31 -5.86 -1.35
C LEU A 83 -9.58 -6.09 -0.53
N GLU A 84 -9.56 -6.97 0.46
CA GLU A 84 -10.74 -7.26 1.29
C GLU A 84 -11.24 -6.02 2.05
N ARG A 85 -10.33 -5.18 2.56
CA ARG A 85 -10.70 -3.91 3.19
C ARG A 85 -11.38 -2.97 2.20
N TYR A 86 -10.82 -2.82 1.01
CA TYR A 86 -11.43 -2.01 -0.05
C TYR A 86 -12.83 -2.53 -0.42
N GLU A 87 -12.98 -3.85 -0.60
CA GLU A 87 -14.26 -4.47 -0.94
C GLU A 87 -15.31 -4.27 0.17
N LEU A 88 -14.93 -4.36 1.45
CA LEU A 88 -15.85 -4.06 2.57
C LEU A 88 -16.32 -2.61 2.54
N LEU A 89 -15.41 -1.65 2.29
CA LEU A 89 -15.77 -0.24 2.15
C LEU A 89 -16.69 -0.02 0.93
N TYR A 90 -16.45 -0.73 -0.16
CA TYR A 90 -17.29 -0.66 -1.36
C TYR A 90 -18.70 -1.26 -1.11
N GLU A 91 -18.79 -2.46 -0.55
CA GLU A 91 -20.05 -3.13 -0.21
C GLU A 91 -20.90 -2.33 0.78
N ALA A 92 -20.24 -1.63 1.72
CA ALA A 92 -20.88 -0.75 2.68
C ALA A 92 -21.31 0.61 2.11
N GLY A 93 -20.93 0.93 0.86
CA GLY A 93 -21.21 2.23 0.24
C GLY A 93 -20.38 3.38 0.82
N LEU A 94 -19.22 3.07 1.43
CA LEU A 94 -18.25 4.02 1.97
C LEU A 94 -17.21 4.43 0.92
N ALA A 95 -16.88 3.54 -0.02
CA ALA A 95 -16.07 3.91 -1.18
C ALA A 95 -16.86 4.84 -2.10
N ALA A 96 -16.28 5.97 -2.51
CA ALA A 96 -16.91 6.89 -3.46
C ALA A 96 -17.31 6.21 -4.79
N GLU A 97 -16.54 5.21 -5.21
CA GLU A 97 -16.81 4.35 -6.36
C GLU A 97 -18.16 3.63 -6.25
N ALA A 98 -18.55 3.17 -5.06
CA ALA A 98 -19.80 2.44 -4.85
C ALA A 98 -21.03 3.29 -5.16
N ALA A 99 -20.95 4.61 -4.91
CA ALA A 99 -22.01 5.55 -5.23
C ALA A 99 -22.22 5.69 -6.74
N ARG A 100 -21.12 5.76 -7.49
CA ARG A 100 -21.14 5.88 -8.96
C ARG A 100 -21.77 4.65 -9.59
N ASP A 101 -21.41 3.47 -9.11
CA ASP A 101 -21.78 2.20 -9.77
C ASP A 101 -23.20 1.73 -9.42
N SER A 102 -23.66 1.99 -8.19
CA SER A 102 -24.92 1.42 -7.70
C SER A 102 -26.10 2.40 -7.70
N GLY A 103 -25.87 3.68 -8.04
CA GLY A 103 -26.86 4.76 -7.91
C GLY A 103 -27.34 4.98 -6.46
N ARG A 104 -26.72 4.33 -5.48
CA ARG A 104 -27.05 4.44 -4.05
C ARG A 104 -26.46 5.72 -3.48
N LYS A 105 -27.19 6.33 -2.54
CA LYS A 105 -26.63 7.41 -1.72
C LYS A 105 -25.47 6.86 -0.88
N ILE A 106 -24.33 7.55 -0.95
CA ILE A 106 -23.19 7.36 -0.04
C ILE A 106 -23.71 7.45 1.39
N LEU A 107 -23.38 6.46 2.23
CA LEU A 107 -23.48 6.66 3.67
C LEU A 107 -22.58 7.84 4.00
N LYS A 108 -23.10 8.93 4.59
CA LYS A 108 -22.37 10.18 4.86
C LYS A 108 -21.13 9.93 5.74
N ALA A 109 -20.05 9.47 5.13
CA ALA A 109 -18.69 9.63 5.58
C ALA A 109 -18.07 10.73 4.70
N PRO A 110 -17.15 11.55 5.22
CA PRO A 110 -16.40 12.45 4.38
C PRO A 110 -15.60 11.59 3.40
N ALA A 111 -16.05 11.47 2.15
CA ALA A 111 -15.41 10.64 1.12
C ALA A 111 -13.92 11.02 0.96
N GLU A 112 -13.60 12.28 1.20
CA GLU A 112 -12.24 12.84 1.23
C GLU A 112 -11.35 12.22 2.31
N ALA A 113 -11.92 11.76 3.44
CA ALA A 113 -11.16 11.10 4.49
C ALA A 113 -10.72 9.69 4.07
N LEU A 114 -11.49 9.01 3.22
CA LEU A 114 -11.24 7.62 2.81
C LEU A 114 -10.37 7.52 1.54
N GLY A 115 -9.51 8.52 1.32
CA GLY A 115 -8.58 8.56 0.19
C GLY A 115 -9.20 9.05 -1.11
N GLU A 116 -8.34 9.41 -2.07
CA GLU A 116 -8.79 9.94 -3.36
C GLU A 116 -9.47 8.83 -4.19
N PRO A 117 -10.65 9.07 -4.78
CA PRO A 117 -11.27 8.12 -5.70
C PRO A 117 -10.51 8.04 -7.01
N MET A 118 -10.55 6.88 -7.67
CA MET A 118 -9.99 6.71 -9.01
C MET A 118 -11.09 6.52 -10.05
N ILE A 119 -10.76 6.72 -11.33
CA ILE A 119 -11.68 6.42 -12.43
C ILE A 119 -11.95 4.91 -12.53
N SER A 120 -13.16 4.52 -12.92
CA SER A 120 -13.57 3.11 -13.06
C SER A 120 -13.26 2.30 -11.77
N ASP A 121 -12.75 1.08 -11.94
CA ASP A 121 -12.31 0.13 -10.93
C ASP A 121 -10.81 0.23 -10.60
N HIS A 122 -10.13 1.33 -10.97
CA HIS A 122 -8.68 1.44 -10.80
C HIS A 122 -8.24 1.33 -9.34
N ARG A 123 -9.03 1.83 -8.38
CA ARG A 123 -8.71 1.69 -6.94
C ARG A 123 -8.78 0.21 -6.51
N ARG A 124 -9.71 -0.57 -7.06
CA ARG A 124 -9.79 -2.02 -6.85
C ARG A 124 -8.58 -2.76 -7.44
N ILE A 125 -8.17 -2.38 -8.66
CA ILE A 125 -6.99 -2.94 -9.33
C ILE A 125 -5.73 -2.66 -8.51
N LEU A 126 -5.57 -1.42 -8.01
CA LEU A 126 -4.45 -1.04 -7.16
C LEU A 126 -4.45 -1.82 -5.83
N ALA A 127 -5.60 -1.95 -5.16
CA ALA A 127 -5.73 -2.76 -3.94
C ALA A 127 -5.34 -4.23 -4.18
N THR A 128 -5.73 -4.79 -5.34
CA THR A 128 -5.34 -6.14 -5.76
C THR A 128 -3.84 -6.25 -5.97
N ALA A 129 -3.23 -5.29 -6.66
CA ALA A 129 -1.80 -5.28 -6.94
C ALA A 129 -0.98 -5.21 -5.64
N ILE A 130 -1.36 -4.33 -4.71
CA ILE A 130 -0.69 -4.19 -3.40
C ILE A 130 -0.85 -5.44 -2.55
N ALA A 131 -2.06 -6.02 -2.45
CA ALA A 131 -2.28 -7.26 -1.73
C ALA A 131 -1.37 -8.39 -2.25
N ARG A 132 -1.27 -8.53 -3.58
CA ARG A 132 -0.39 -9.53 -4.21
C ARG A 132 1.09 -9.22 -3.98
N LEU A 133 1.51 -7.97 -4.07
CA LEU A 133 2.89 -7.56 -3.82
C LEU A 133 3.31 -7.88 -2.38
N ARG A 134 2.47 -7.52 -1.40
CA ARG A 134 2.69 -7.79 0.03
C ARG A 134 2.82 -9.29 0.33
N GLY A 135 1.97 -10.12 -0.29
CA GLY A 135 2.12 -11.57 -0.19
C GLY A 135 3.45 -12.04 -0.79
N LYS A 136 3.77 -11.57 -2.01
CA LYS A 136 4.94 -12.02 -2.78
C LYS A 136 6.27 -11.70 -2.10
N ILE A 137 6.42 -10.51 -1.49
CA ILE A 137 7.69 -10.10 -0.85
C ILE A 137 8.10 -10.98 0.34
N LYS A 138 7.14 -11.67 0.98
CA LYS A 138 7.41 -12.56 2.12
C LYS A 138 8.14 -13.84 1.72
N TYR A 139 7.90 -14.34 0.51
CA TYR A 139 8.45 -15.62 0.05
C TYR A 139 9.30 -15.52 -1.22
N GLN A 140 9.35 -14.35 -1.88
CA GLN A 140 10.23 -14.10 -3.03
C GLN A 140 11.00 -12.78 -2.86
N PRO A 141 12.25 -12.70 -3.35
CA PRO A 141 13.07 -11.51 -3.29
C PRO A 141 12.70 -10.45 -4.34
N VAL A 142 11.40 -10.27 -4.62
CA VAL A 142 10.92 -9.30 -5.63
C VAL A 142 11.21 -7.86 -5.22
N VAL A 143 11.36 -7.57 -3.92
CA VAL A 143 11.68 -6.22 -3.44
C VAL A 143 13.02 -5.71 -3.97
N PHE A 144 13.97 -6.60 -4.25
CA PHE A 144 15.28 -6.18 -4.77
C PHE A 144 15.21 -5.68 -6.22
N GLU A 145 14.17 -6.03 -6.98
CA GLU A 145 13.93 -5.47 -8.32
C GLU A 145 13.44 -4.01 -8.27
N LEU A 146 13.00 -3.53 -7.09
CA LEU A 146 12.61 -2.14 -6.84
C LEU A 146 13.78 -1.29 -6.32
N MET A 147 14.90 -1.92 -5.99
CA MET A 147 16.08 -1.24 -5.45
C MET A 147 17.02 -0.82 -6.59
N PRO A 148 17.76 0.28 -6.43
CA PRO A 148 18.89 0.57 -7.29
C PRO A 148 19.96 -0.54 -7.20
N GLU A 149 20.91 -0.57 -8.13
CA GLU A 149 21.99 -1.57 -8.14
C GLU A 149 22.79 -1.60 -6.82
N LYS A 150 22.97 -0.43 -6.21
CA LYS A 150 23.64 -0.24 -4.92
C LYS A 150 22.70 0.47 -3.96
N PHE A 151 22.49 -0.11 -2.78
CA PHE A 151 21.60 0.44 -1.77
C PHE A 151 22.14 0.24 -0.37
N THR A 152 21.66 1.03 0.59
CA THR A 152 21.90 0.74 2.01
C THR A 152 20.83 -0.20 2.55
N LEU A 153 21.14 -0.94 3.62
CA LEU A 153 20.12 -1.77 4.30
C LEU A 153 18.97 -0.93 4.87
N LEU A 154 19.21 0.35 5.18
CA LEU A 154 18.17 1.26 5.64
C LEU A 154 17.21 1.61 4.49
N ASP A 155 17.72 1.84 3.29
CA ASP A 155 16.86 2.12 2.12
C ASP A 155 16.00 0.91 1.79
N LEU A 156 16.59 -0.28 1.81
CA LEU A 156 15.83 -1.52 1.62
C LEU A 156 14.75 -1.69 2.70
N GLN A 157 15.07 -1.44 3.97
CA GLN A 157 14.10 -1.47 5.06
C GLN A 157 12.93 -0.51 4.79
N LYS A 158 13.22 0.75 4.43
CA LYS A 158 12.20 1.76 4.14
C LYS A 158 11.29 1.35 2.97
N VAL A 159 11.85 0.75 1.92
CA VAL A 159 11.06 0.24 0.79
C VAL A 159 10.13 -0.90 1.23
N VAL A 160 10.65 -1.86 2.00
CA VAL A 160 9.82 -2.96 2.52
C VAL A 160 8.72 -2.42 3.45
N GLU A 161 9.04 -1.51 4.37
CA GLU A 161 8.08 -0.86 5.27
C GLU A 161 7.01 -0.08 4.49
N ALA A 162 7.39 0.62 3.42
CA ALA A 162 6.46 1.36 2.56
C ALA A 162 5.51 0.44 1.78
N ILE A 163 5.97 -0.76 1.38
CA ILE A 163 5.12 -1.77 0.74
C ILE A 163 4.18 -2.41 1.76
N LEU A 164 4.71 -2.83 2.91
CA LEU A 164 3.94 -3.49 3.97
C LEU A 164 2.97 -2.54 4.68
N GLY A 165 3.25 -1.24 4.67
CA GLY A 165 2.56 -0.26 5.49
C GLY A 165 2.81 -0.47 6.98
N GLN A 166 3.89 -1.14 7.39
CA GLN A 166 4.20 -1.44 8.80
C GLN A 166 5.69 -1.20 9.09
N PRO A 167 6.04 -0.78 10.32
CA PRO A 167 7.44 -0.65 10.72
C PRO A 167 8.07 -2.04 10.93
N LEU A 168 9.36 -2.17 10.65
CA LEU A 168 10.12 -3.40 10.85
C LEU A 168 11.14 -3.24 11.97
N HIS A 169 11.33 -4.30 12.76
CA HIS A 169 12.38 -4.29 13.77
C HIS A 169 13.76 -4.35 13.10
N LYS A 170 14.51 -3.24 13.17
CA LYS A 170 15.81 -3.04 12.51
C LYS A 170 16.79 -4.20 12.70
N GLN A 171 16.94 -4.70 13.93
CA GLN A 171 17.89 -5.79 14.20
C GLN A 171 17.41 -7.13 13.64
N ASN A 172 16.10 -7.38 13.64
CA ASN A 172 15.56 -8.65 13.15
C ASN A 172 15.59 -8.67 11.62
N PHE A 173 15.30 -7.53 10.99
CA PHE A 173 15.42 -7.34 9.56
C PHE A 173 16.85 -7.61 9.06
N ARG A 174 17.86 -7.00 9.70
CA ARG A 174 19.28 -7.26 9.38
C ARG A 174 19.65 -8.73 9.52
N ARG A 175 19.32 -9.34 10.66
CA ARG A 175 19.55 -10.78 10.90
C ARG A 175 18.88 -11.66 9.85
N SER A 176 17.68 -11.30 9.38
CA SER A 176 17.00 -12.02 8.30
C SER A 176 17.76 -11.91 6.98
N LEU A 177 18.25 -10.73 6.63
CA LEU A 177 19.00 -10.52 5.39
C LEU A 177 20.33 -11.28 5.42
N ASP A 178 21.05 -11.23 6.53
CA ASP A 178 22.31 -11.96 6.71
C ASP A 178 22.11 -13.47 6.53
N ARG A 179 21.04 -14.02 7.13
CA ARG A 179 20.67 -15.44 7.00
C ARG A 179 20.22 -15.82 5.59
N SER A 180 19.59 -14.89 4.86
CA SER A 180 19.08 -15.16 3.52
C SER A 180 20.18 -15.32 2.47
N GLY A 181 21.38 -14.75 2.71
CA GLY A 181 22.46 -14.73 1.71
C GLY A 181 22.14 -13.94 0.43
N LEU A 182 21.03 -13.19 0.41
CA LEU A 182 20.54 -12.45 -0.77
C LEU A 182 21.29 -11.13 -1.00
N VAL A 183 22.02 -10.63 0.00
CA VAL A 183 22.76 -9.37 -0.10
C VAL A 183 24.24 -9.61 0.14
N VAL A 184 25.08 -8.84 -0.55
CA VAL A 184 26.52 -8.84 -0.34
C VAL A 184 27.01 -7.41 -0.15
N GLY A 185 27.80 -7.19 0.89
CA GLY A 185 28.45 -5.92 1.17
C GLY A 185 29.53 -5.62 0.14
N LEU A 186 29.62 -4.36 -0.28
CA LEU A 186 30.58 -3.91 -1.28
C LEU A 186 31.85 -3.32 -0.67
N GLY A 187 31.91 -3.15 0.66
CA GLY A 187 32.96 -2.37 1.32
C GLY A 187 32.97 -0.88 0.93
N GLN A 188 31.97 -0.45 0.16
CA GLN A 188 31.75 0.94 -0.23
C GLN A 188 30.76 1.58 0.75
N PHE A 189 30.93 2.86 1.06
CA PHE A 189 30.08 3.57 2.00
C PHE A 189 29.45 4.80 1.34
N THR A 190 28.26 5.17 1.79
CA THR A 190 27.63 6.42 1.37
C THR A 190 28.48 7.63 1.76
N GLN A 191 28.42 8.70 0.97
CA GLN A 191 29.00 9.97 1.38
C GLN A 191 28.21 10.53 2.57
N ALA A 192 28.91 10.99 3.61
CA ALA A 192 28.29 11.49 4.83
C ALA A 192 27.55 12.82 4.55
N THR A 193 26.24 12.76 4.35
CA THR A 193 25.34 13.91 4.34
C THR A 193 24.67 14.04 5.71
N GLY A 194 25.46 14.38 6.73
CA GLY A 194 24.95 14.68 8.07
C GLY A 194 24.80 13.49 9.04
N GLY A 195 25.39 12.32 8.74
CA GLY A 195 25.36 11.15 9.63
C GLY A 195 26.53 10.17 9.39
N ARG A 196 26.57 9.07 10.15
CA ARG A 196 27.59 8.02 9.97
C ARG A 196 27.43 7.37 8.58
N PRO A 197 28.52 7.25 7.78
CA PRO A 197 28.49 6.54 6.51
C PRO A 197 27.87 5.15 6.64
N ALA A 198 26.98 4.80 5.72
CA ALA A 198 26.33 3.49 5.68
C ALA A 198 26.96 2.64 4.58
N GLU A 199 27.20 1.36 4.86
CA GLU A 199 27.72 0.44 3.85
C GLU A 199 26.69 0.21 2.72
N LEU A 200 27.20 0.14 1.49
CA LEU A 200 26.46 -0.19 0.29
C LEU A 200 26.48 -1.70 0.04
N PHE A 201 25.31 -2.21 -0.33
CA PHE A 201 25.05 -3.61 -0.65
C PHE A 201 24.54 -3.71 -2.07
N ARG A 202 24.67 -4.91 -2.66
CA ARG A 202 23.97 -5.29 -3.89
C ARG A 202 23.21 -6.59 -3.71
N PHE A 203 22.20 -6.80 -4.54
CA PHE A 203 21.46 -8.06 -4.61
C PHE A 203 22.33 -9.16 -5.25
N ARG A 204 22.42 -10.33 -4.60
CA ARG A 204 23.11 -11.53 -5.10
C ARG A 204 22.11 -12.41 -5.86
N ARG A 205 21.84 -12.07 -7.13
CA ARG A 205 20.94 -12.83 -8.02
C ARG A 205 21.28 -14.33 -8.10
N GLU A 206 22.56 -14.67 -8.03
CA GLU A 206 23.06 -16.06 -8.08
C GLU A 206 22.49 -16.94 -6.95
N ALA A 207 22.23 -16.36 -5.77
CA ALA A 207 21.71 -17.08 -4.60
C ALA A 207 20.32 -17.71 -4.86
N LEU A 208 19.57 -17.19 -5.84
CA LEU A 208 18.30 -17.77 -6.30
C LEU A 208 18.45 -19.15 -6.92
N ARG A 209 19.58 -19.41 -7.58
CA ARG A 209 19.86 -20.66 -8.28
C ARG A 209 20.35 -21.75 -7.32
N GLU A 210 20.89 -21.34 -6.18
CA GLU A 210 21.48 -22.19 -5.14
C GLU A 210 20.43 -22.79 -4.18
N GLY A 211 19.12 -22.54 -4.39
CA GLY A 211 18.03 -23.14 -3.62
C GLY A 211 17.81 -22.60 -2.19
N HIS A 212 18.61 -21.63 -1.75
CA HIS A 212 18.60 -21.10 -0.39
C HIS A 212 17.72 -19.84 -0.22
N VAL A 213 16.47 -19.84 -0.71
CA VAL A 213 15.69 -18.59 -0.76
C VAL A 213 14.32 -18.71 -0.11
N SER A 214 14.23 -18.14 1.09
CA SER A 214 12.99 -17.55 1.58
C SER A 214 13.01 -16.06 1.24
N GLY A 215 11.84 -15.44 1.05
CA GLY A 215 11.72 -14.00 0.86
C GLY A 215 12.15 -13.23 2.11
N VAL A 216 11.84 -11.93 2.14
CA VAL A 216 12.14 -11.12 3.33
C VAL A 216 11.25 -11.61 4.46
N GLN A 217 11.84 -12.18 5.51
CA GLN A 217 11.10 -12.41 6.74
C GLN A 217 10.72 -11.05 7.31
N THR A 218 9.46 -10.91 7.73
CA THR A 218 8.90 -9.66 8.24
C THR A 218 8.68 -9.77 9.75
N PRO A 219 9.74 -9.79 10.57
CA PRO A 219 9.62 -9.79 12.01
C PRO A 219 9.08 -8.43 12.45
N ARG A 220 7.88 -8.47 13.01
CA ARG A 220 7.13 -7.30 13.48
C ARG A 220 7.95 -6.54 14.55
N ALA A 221 7.78 -5.22 14.56
CA ALA A 221 8.35 -4.34 15.58
C ALA A 221 7.74 -4.58 16.96
#